data_AF-A0A2N0MKH2-F1
#
_entry.id   AF-A0A2N0MKH2-F1
#
_cell.length_a   1.000
_cell.length_b   1.000
_cell.length_c   1.000
_cell.angle_alpha   90.00
_cell.angle_beta   90.00
_cell.angle_gamma   90.00
#
_symmetry.space_group_name_H-M   'P 1'
#
loop_
_entity.id
_entity.type
_entity.pdbx_description
1 polymer ?
#
loop_
_entity_poly.entity_id
_entity_poly.type
_entity_poly.pdbx_seq_one_letter_code
_entity_poly.pdbx_strand_id
1 'polypeptide(L)'
;MTSPKNAPENSQPNSEEEGIAGAEAPEETPAEDAPAEDTPAPRNLEWMEQTLEWGTRALPGKHGLTMQNINVGIYGEVPERSTVMNRMPRGAYPVPGSPRLELYAVNEKAELWSDNAADLYEEAIQRRWMVHVDVPWDTITPLPEDVELAMCQLCTELSQQAAIEIDVLGQWLHRMNNIYTEVKTFLASELFDAARDFDVFRRRALINGGALGLESPGQINRRLLESRAGWTETALLLYILRGTFTLLLCRYGEAYAHNPAEKYMFRRCMEDKARHIAYGMSHLKYACDEKGEDYALGLSRVMRGSEGDLAREMKDPVLWEAMAIVFGGGVRHMTEGMETVKVLQKQYIEQYLARMRWIGVDKNIENMAPELAAFLGVEETTPAGG
;
A
#
# COMPACT_ATOMS: atom_id res chain seq x y z
N MET A 1 8.55 -44.60 -27.75
CA MET A 1 7.84 -44.80 -29.04
C MET A 1 6.96 -43.57 -29.21
N THR A 2 7.00 -42.71 -30.21
CA THR A 2 7.80 -42.55 -31.44
C THR A 2 7.41 -41.15 -31.90
N SER A 3 8.39 -40.26 -32.13
CA SER A 3 8.17 -39.04 -32.92
C SER A 3 7.82 -39.42 -34.37
N PRO A 4 7.35 -38.45 -35.17
CA PRO A 4 8.25 -38.04 -36.25
C PRO A 4 8.29 -36.51 -36.52
N LYS A 5 9.47 -36.09 -36.97
CA LYS A 5 9.78 -34.83 -37.67
C LYS A 5 9.16 -34.86 -39.08
N ASN A 6 8.94 -33.69 -39.69
CA ASN A 6 9.54 -33.33 -40.99
C ASN A 6 9.21 -31.88 -41.40
N ALA A 7 10.25 -31.13 -41.74
CA ALA A 7 10.22 -29.98 -42.65
C ALA A 7 10.40 -30.49 -44.09
N PRO A 8 10.18 -29.65 -45.11
CA PRO A 8 10.88 -29.83 -46.37
C PRO A 8 11.64 -28.58 -46.84
N GLU A 9 12.80 -28.86 -47.45
CA GLU A 9 13.66 -27.94 -48.19
C GLU A 9 13.15 -27.66 -49.61
N ASN A 10 13.59 -26.49 -50.08
CA ASN A 10 13.68 -25.90 -51.40
C ASN A 10 13.74 -26.84 -52.63
N SER A 11 13.03 -26.48 -53.71
CA SER A 11 13.46 -26.76 -55.09
C SER A 11 12.69 -25.94 -56.14
N GLN A 12 13.43 -25.09 -56.85
CA GLN A 12 13.19 -24.72 -58.27
C GLN A 12 14.05 -25.69 -59.12
N PRO A 13 13.73 -26.02 -60.39
CA PRO A 13 13.94 -25.06 -61.49
C PRO A 13 13.11 -25.24 -62.79
N ASN A 14 13.38 -24.29 -63.70
CA ASN A 14 13.39 -24.35 -65.17
C ASN A 14 12.22 -23.77 -65.99
N SER A 15 12.66 -22.74 -66.72
CA SER A 15 12.20 -22.00 -67.88
C SER A 15 11.97 -22.82 -69.15
N GLU A 16 11.03 -22.37 -69.99
CA GLU A 16 11.13 -22.47 -71.45
C GLU A 16 10.62 -21.16 -72.08
N GLU A 17 11.50 -20.53 -72.87
CA GLU A 17 11.24 -19.43 -73.81
C GLU A 17 10.94 -20.01 -75.19
N GLU A 18 9.95 -19.47 -75.91
CA GLU A 18 9.92 -19.48 -77.37
C GLU A 18 9.26 -18.17 -77.87
N GLY A 19 9.89 -17.47 -78.84
CA GLY A 19 9.14 -16.54 -79.69
C GLY A 19 9.79 -15.25 -80.24
N ILE A 20 10.99 -15.33 -80.81
CA ILE A 20 11.39 -14.71 -82.11
C ILE A 20 11.23 -13.19 -82.33
N ALA A 21 12.40 -12.54 -82.37
CA ALA A 21 12.93 -11.59 -83.37
C ALA A 21 12.09 -10.40 -83.87
N GLY A 22 12.62 -9.20 -83.63
CA GLY A 22 12.37 -8.04 -84.47
C GLY A 22 12.90 -6.72 -83.91
N ALA A 23 13.95 -6.21 -84.56
CA ALA A 23 14.42 -4.83 -84.58
C ALA A 23 15.42 -4.37 -83.50
N GLU A 24 16.60 -3.97 -84.01
CA GLU A 24 17.67 -3.28 -83.30
C GLU A 24 17.24 -1.87 -82.83
N ALA A 25 17.48 -1.66 -81.54
CA ALA A 25 17.72 -0.47 -80.73
C ALA A 25 17.39 0.95 -81.26
N PRO A 26 16.67 1.75 -80.45
CA PRO A 26 17.05 3.12 -80.16
C PRO A 26 17.97 3.17 -78.93
N GLU A 27 18.94 4.08 -78.93
CA GLU A 27 19.82 4.41 -77.81
C GLU A 27 19.05 4.51 -76.47
N GLU A 28 19.36 3.61 -75.53
CA GLU A 28 18.99 3.77 -74.12
C GLU A 28 19.81 4.94 -73.57
N THR A 29 19.17 6.10 -73.43
CA THR A 29 19.54 7.11 -72.44
C THR A 29 19.73 6.42 -71.09
N PRO A 30 20.82 6.69 -70.34
CA PRO A 30 20.98 6.13 -69.01
C PRO A 30 19.75 6.49 -68.20
N ALA A 31 19.07 5.48 -67.67
CA ALA A 31 18.00 5.67 -66.72
C ALA A 31 18.51 6.62 -65.63
N GLU A 32 17.83 7.76 -65.48
CA GLU A 32 18.04 8.67 -64.36
C GLU A 32 18.01 7.83 -63.09
N ASP A 33 19.09 7.90 -62.31
CA ASP A 33 19.14 7.38 -60.95
C ASP A 33 17.85 7.80 -60.25
N ALA A 34 17.00 6.80 -59.94
CA ALA A 34 15.87 7.02 -59.06
C ALA A 34 16.40 7.77 -57.83
N PRO A 35 15.78 8.89 -57.42
CA PRO A 35 16.31 9.67 -56.31
C PRO A 35 16.39 8.72 -55.12
N ALA A 36 17.63 8.52 -54.64
CA ALA A 36 17.89 7.79 -53.42
C ALA A 36 16.90 8.31 -52.39
N GLU A 37 16.03 7.44 -51.86
CA GLU A 37 15.12 7.80 -50.78
C GLU A 37 15.95 8.53 -49.73
N ASP A 38 15.65 9.82 -49.59
CA ASP A 38 16.33 10.78 -48.74
C ASP A 38 16.13 10.30 -47.30
N THR A 39 16.97 9.35 -46.88
CA THR A 39 16.87 8.71 -45.59
C THR A 39 17.24 9.81 -44.62
N PRO A 40 16.28 10.35 -43.85
CA PRO A 40 16.52 11.56 -43.09
C PRO A 40 17.71 11.30 -42.17
N ALA A 41 18.75 12.13 -42.31
CA ALA A 41 19.96 12.02 -41.49
C ALA A 41 19.53 11.89 -40.02
N PRO A 42 20.11 10.95 -39.25
CA PRO A 42 19.69 10.73 -37.89
C PRO A 42 19.79 12.05 -37.12
N ARG A 43 18.66 12.45 -36.52
CA ARG A 43 18.59 13.61 -35.61
C ARG A 43 19.73 13.53 -34.61
N ASN A 44 20.29 14.67 -34.21
CA ASN A 44 21.38 14.76 -33.24
C ASN A 44 21.20 13.76 -32.08
N LEU A 45 22.14 12.80 -31.94
CA LEU A 45 22.10 11.70 -30.99
C LEU A 45 22.97 11.94 -29.73
N GLU A 46 23.27 13.21 -29.41
CA GLU A 46 24.03 13.61 -28.20
C GLU A 46 23.50 12.97 -26.89
N TRP A 47 22.21 12.62 -26.82
CA TRP A 47 21.62 11.93 -25.66
C TRP A 47 22.29 10.58 -25.34
N MET A 48 22.93 9.91 -26.31
CA MET A 48 23.61 8.63 -26.08
C MET A 48 24.87 8.78 -25.20
N GLU A 49 25.45 9.98 -25.16
CA GLU A 49 26.62 10.29 -24.33
C GLU A 49 26.22 10.82 -22.93
N GLN A 50 24.93 11.13 -22.73
CA GLN A 50 24.39 11.71 -21.50
C GLN A 50 23.99 10.62 -20.50
N THR A 51 25.00 9.95 -19.93
CA THR A 51 24.80 8.99 -18.82
C THR A 51 25.74 9.28 -17.65
N LEU A 52 25.25 9.07 -16.42
CA LEU A 52 26.05 9.23 -15.21
C LEU A 52 26.88 7.99 -14.88
N GLU A 53 26.37 6.80 -15.22
CA GLU A 53 27.08 5.53 -15.09
C GLU A 53 26.75 4.65 -16.30
N TRP A 54 27.73 3.92 -16.83
CA TRP A 54 27.54 2.99 -17.95
C TRP A 54 28.21 1.65 -17.63
N GLY A 55 27.62 0.57 -18.12
CA GLY A 55 28.15 -0.79 -17.91
C GLY A 55 27.70 -1.46 -16.61
N THR A 56 26.90 -0.78 -15.78
CA THR A 56 26.22 -1.36 -14.62
C THR A 56 25.28 -2.47 -15.09
N ARG A 57 25.40 -3.66 -14.48
CA ARG A 57 24.56 -4.83 -14.82
C ARG A 57 23.81 -5.30 -13.59
N ALA A 58 22.50 -5.07 -13.58
CA ALA A 58 21.60 -5.72 -12.63
C ALA A 58 21.41 -7.18 -13.04
N LEU A 59 21.50 -8.10 -12.08
CA LEU A 59 21.35 -9.54 -12.32
C LEU A 59 20.09 -10.05 -11.60
N PRO A 60 19.27 -10.87 -12.26
CA PRO A 60 18.11 -11.47 -11.61
C PRO A 60 18.55 -12.43 -10.51
N GLY A 61 17.85 -12.36 -9.37
CA GLY A 61 18.00 -13.30 -8.27
C GLY A 61 17.03 -14.49 -8.36
N LYS A 62 16.91 -15.23 -7.26
CA LYS A 62 15.95 -16.35 -7.10
C LYS A 62 14.47 -15.95 -7.29
N HIS A 63 14.15 -14.66 -7.17
CA HIS A 63 12.80 -14.11 -7.29
C HIS A 63 12.61 -13.27 -8.56
N GLY A 64 13.48 -13.45 -9.57
CA GLY A 64 13.51 -12.60 -10.76
C GLY A 64 14.36 -11.35 -10.55
N LEU A 65 14.19 -10.35 -11.42
CA LEU A 65 14.88 -9.06 -11.32
C LEU A 65 14.02 -8.10 -10.51
N THR A 66 14.29 -8.01 -9.19
CA THR A 66 13.51 -7.17 -8.28
C THR A 66 14.02 -5.72 -8.25
N MET A 67 13.25 -4.83 -7.63
CA MET A 67 13.66 -3.46 -7.34
C MET A 67 14.99 -3.40 -6.58
N GLN A 68 15.20 -4.29 -5.61
CA GLN A 68 16.47 -4.38 -4.90
C GLN A 68 17.62 -4.83 -5.81
N ASN A 69 17.35 -5.67 -6.82
CA ASN A 69 18.39 -6.13 -7.75
C ASN A 69 18.86 -5.05 -8.73
N ILE A 70 18.05 -4.03 -9.00
CA ILE A 70 18.43 -2.90 -9.87
C ILE A 70 19.12 -1.76 -9.10
N ASN A 71 19.11 -1.79 -7.77
CA ASN A 71 19.81 -0.83 -6.90
C ASN A 71 21.33 -1.12 -6.87
N VAL A 72 22.01 -0.93 -8.01
CA VAL A 72 23.45 -1.17 -8.20
C VAL A 72 24.17 0.15 -8.47
N GLY A 73 25.36 0.38 -7.91
CA GLY A 73 26.14 1.60 -8.13
C GLY A 73 25.34 2.85 -7.71
N ILE A 74 25.42 3.92 -8.50
CA ILE A 74 24.72 5.18 -8.20
C ILE A 74 23.19 5.03 -8.17
N TYR A 75 22.63 3.98 -8.79
CA TYR A 75 21.19 3.76 -8.84
C TYR A 75 20.62 3.27 -7.50
N GLY A 76 21.46 2.65 -6.67
CA GLY A 76 21.13 2.21 -5.30
C GLY A 76 21.49 3.23 -4.22
N GLU A 77 22.18 4.31 -4.54
CA GLU A 77 22.59 5.33 -3.56
C GLU A 77 21.41 6.24 -3.18
N VAL A 78 20.84 5.99 -2.00
CA VAL A 78 19.75 6.81 -1.44
C VAL A 78 20.35 7.96 -0.64
N PRO A 79 20.22 9.23 -1.08
CA PRO A 79 20.79 10.36 -0.36
C PRO A 79 20.06 10.63 0.95
N GLU A 80 20.78 11.12 1.95
CA GLU A 80 20.19 11.53 3.23
C GLU A 80 19.23 12.72 3.09
N ARG A 81 19.50 13.60 2.13
CA ARG A 81 18.60 14.69 1.75
C ARG A 81 18.67 14.95 0.24
N SER A 82 17.51 15.01 -0.41
CA SER A 82 17.43 15.33 -1.83
C SER A 82 17.35 16.84 -2.05
N THR A 83 18.19 17.35 -2.95
CA THR A 83 18.10 18.71 -3.52
C THR A 83 17.46 18.71 -4.90
N VAL A 84 17.18 17.51 -5.46
CA VAL A 84 16.54 17.32 -6.75
C VAL A 84 15.04 17.58 -6.57
N MET A 85 14.59 18.74 -7.06
CA MET A 85 13.20 19.19 -6.88
C MET A 85 12.36 19.02 -8.14
N ASN A 86 12.75 18.15 -9.07
CA ASN A 86 11.97 17.84 -10.27
C ASN A 86 11.61 16.35 -10.28
N ARG A 87 10.93 15.87 -11.33
CA ARG A 87 10.55 14.45 -11.46
C ARG A 87 11.67 13.54 -11.97
N MET A 88 12.93 13.98 -11.93
CA MET A 88 14.05 13.19 -12.40
C MET A 88 14.13 11.86 -11.63
N PRO A 89 14.12 10.71 -12.32
CA PRO A 89 14.38 9.42 -11.69
C PRO A 89 15.76 9.41 -11.01
N ARG A 90 15.88 8.71 -9.88
CA ARG A 90 17.18 8.59 -9.18
C ARG A 90 18.23 7.97 -10.11
N GLY A 91 19.40 8.62 -10.21
CA GLY A 91 20.50 8.21 -11.09
C GLY A 91 20.34 8.60 -12.57
N ALA A 92 19.25 9.25 -12.97
CA ALA A 92 19.11 9.78 -14.33
C ALA A 92 19.96 11.04 -14.57
N TYR A 93 20.37 11.25 -15.81
CA TYR A 93 21.12 12.44 -16.20
C TYR A 93 20.26 13.72 -16.05
N PRO A 94 20.75 14.77 -15.37
CA PRO A 94 19.95 15.96 -15.11
C PRO A 94 19.72 16.79 -16.37
N VAL A 95 18.51 17.34 -16.50
CA VAL A 95 18.20 18.34 -17.54
C VAL A 95 18.47 19.73 -16.99
N PRO A 96 19.44 20.49 -17.55
CA PRO A 96 19.73 21.85 -17.11
C PRO A 96 18.50 22.75 -17.19
N GLY A 97 18.31 23.59 -16.16
CA GLY A 97 17.19 24.55 -16.13
C GLY A 97 15.80 23.93 -15.93
N SER A 98 15.70 22.63 -15.62
CA SER A 98 14.42 21.99 -15.31
C SER A 98 13.69 22.75 -14.19
N PRO A 99 12.41 23.13 -14.40
CA PRO A 99 11.62 23.78 -13.36
C PRO A 99 11.54 22.92 -12.10
N ARG A 100 11.55 23.59 -10.94
CA ARG A 100 11.32 22.95 -9.64
C ARG A 100 9.83 22.70 -9.47
N LEU A 101 9.50 21.58 -8.85
CA LEU A 101 8.20 21.30 -8.27
C LEU A 101 8.14 21.94 -6.89
N GLU A 102 7.18 22.82 -6.68
CA GLU A 102 6.97 23.49 -5.39
C GLU A 102 6.42 22.54 -4.32
N LEU A 103 5.85 21.40 -4.71
CA LEU A 103 5.08 20.52 -3.82
C LEU A 103 5.89 19.44 -3.09
N TYR A 104 7.20 19.27 -3.37
CA TYR A 104 8.03 18.33 -2.61
C TYR A 104 8.32 18.89 -1.21
N ALA A 105 7.46 18.58 -0.26
CA ALA A 105 7.58 18.98 1.13
C ALA A 105 8.47 18.02 1.95
N VAL A 106 8.55 16.74 1.55
CA VAL A 106 9.31 15.71 2.28
C VAL A 106 10.53 15.31 1.46
N ASN A 107 11.71 15.74 1.91
CA ASN A 107 12.96 15.64 1.15
C ASN A 107 14.10 14.98 1.92
N GLU A 108 13.92 14.68 3.20
CA GLU A 108 14.93 14.02 4.03
C GLU A 108 14.59 12.53 4.18
N LYS A 109 15.62 11.69 4.13
CA LYS A 109 15.49 10.23 4.21
C LYS A 109 14.85 9.82 5.54
N ALA A 110 15.27 10.44 6.64
CA ALA A 110 14.71 10.24 7.98
C ALA A 110 13.21 10.59 8.11
N GLU A 111 12.58 11.21 7.11
CA GLU A 111 11.15 11.57 7.14
C GLU A 111 10.25 10.57 6.42
N LEU A 112 10.77 9.61 5.65
CA LEU A 112 9.94 8.60 4.96
C LEU A 112 10.59 7.24 4.68
N TRP A 113 11.90 7.11 4.87
CA TRP A 113 12.64 5.92 4.46
C TRP A 113 12.29 4.70 5.30
N SER A 114 12.32 3.54 4.63
CA SER A 114 12.26 2.23 5.26
C SER A 114 13.05 1.23 4.44
N ASP A 115 13.96 0.49 5.07
CA ASP A 115 14.83 -0.47 4.38
C ASP A 115 14.05 -1.63 3.74
N ASN A 116 12.89 -1.97 4.29
CA ASN A 116 12.03 -3.04 3.78
C ASN A 116 11.09 -2.60 2.64
N ALA A 117 11.10 -1.33 2.22
CA ALA A 117 10.11 -0.82 1.26
C ALA A 117 10.16 -1.53 -0.10
N ALA A 118 11.36 -1.77 -0.64
CA ALA A 118 11.53 -2.49 -1.91
C ALA A 118 10.97 -3.92 -1.84
N ASP A 119 11.32 -4.66 -0.78
CA ASP A 119 10.87 -6.04 -0.60
C ASP A 119 9.36 -6.12 -0.37
N LEU A 120 8.79 -5.18 0.39
CA LEU A 120 7.35 -5.10 0.62
C LEU A 120 6.57 -4.78 -0.66
N TYR A 121 7.13 -3.94 -1.54
CA TYR A 121 6.54 -3.69 -2.85
C TYR A 121 6.45 -4.98 -3.68
N GLU A 122 7.55 -5.74 -3.77
CA GLU A 122 7.56 -7.01 -4.50
C GLU A 122 6.58 -8.02 -3.91
N GLU A 123 6.51 -8.10 -2.57
CA GLU A 123 5.53 -8.94 -1.89
C GLU A 123 4.08 -8.52 -2.21
N ALA A 124 3.78 -7.21 -2.19
CA ALA A 124 2.44 -6.69 -2.47
C ALA A 124 1.98 -7.03 -3.88
N ILE A 125 2.86 -6.88 -4.88
CA ILE A 125 2.55 -7.27 -6.26
C ILE A 125 2.34 -8.78 -6.39
N GLN A 126 3.22 -9.58 -5.79
CA GLN A 126 3.15 -11.04 -5.86
C GLN A 126 1.88 -11.59 -5.20
N ARG A 127 1.46 -11.02 -4.06
CA ARG A 127 0.33 -11.51 -3.26
C ARG A 127 -1.00 -10.88 -3.61
N ARG A 128 -1.07 -10.06 -4.66
CA ARG A 128 -2.30 -9.39 -5.11
C ARG A 128 -3.45 -10.38 -5.28
N TRP A 129 -4.65 -9.90 -4.96
CA TRP A 129 -5.92 -10.60 -5.13
C TRP A 129 -6.98 -9.66 -5.73
N MET A 130 -7.98 -10.24 -6.40
CA MET A 130 -9.06 -9.52 -7.06
C MET A 130 -10.37 -9.77 -6.32
N VAL A 131 -11.00 -8.69 -5.84
CA VAL A 131 -12.23 -8.74 -5.05
C VAL A 131 -13.35 -9.51 -5.75
N HIS A 132 -13.59 -9.26 -7.04
CA HIS A 132 -14.71 -9.85 -7.77
C HIS A 132 -14.45 -11.27 -8.31
N VAL A 133 -13.19 -11.74 -8.32
CA VAL A 133 -12.82 -13.05 -8.87
C VAL A 133 -12.44 -14.03 -7.77
N ASP A 134 -11.59 -13.61 -6.84
CA ASP A 134 -10.94 -14.52 -5.89
C ASP A 134 -11.77 -14.75 -4.62
N VAL A 135 -12.67 -13.81 -4.28
CA VAL A 135 -13.60 -14.00 -3.15
C VAL A 135 -14.73 -14.92 -3.61
N PRO A 136 -14.97 -16.05 -2.91
CA PRO A 136 -16.01 -17.02 -3.29
C PRO A 136 -17.41 -16.51 -2.90
N TRP A 137 -17.89 -15.45 -3.57
CA TRP A 137 -19.13 -14.74 -3.26
C TRP A 137 -20.39 -15.63 -3.27
N ASP A 138 -20.37 -16.72 -4.05
CA ASP A 138 -21.42 -17.74 -4.11
C ASP A 138 -21.62 -18.48 -2.79
N THR A 139 -20.63 -18.44 -1.90
CA THR A 139 -20.71 -19.07 -0.57
C THR A 139 -21.47 -18.23 0.46
N ILE A 140 -21.87 -17.01 0.11
CA ILE A 140 -22.69 -16.17 0.99
C ILE A 140 -24.15 -16.64 0.92
N THR A 141 -24.68 -17.00 2.07
CA THR A 141 -26.08 -17.36 2.26
C THR A 141 -26.78 -16.34 3.17
N PRO A 142 -28.12 -16.22 3.11
CA PRO A 142 -28.88 -15.42 4.07
C PRO A 142 -28.50 -15.75 5.52
N LEU A 143 -28.13 -14.74 6.29
CA LEU A 143 -27.88 -14.83 7.72
C LEU A 143 -29.14 -14.37 8.48
N PRO A 144 -29.26 -14.67 9.79
CA PRO A 144 -30.22 -13.99 10.65
C PRO A 144 -30.09 -12.47 10.52
N GLU A 145 -31.22 -11.75 10.50
CA GLU A 145 -31.28 -10.32 10.19
C GLU A 145 -30.38 -9.47 11.10
N ASP A 146 -30.36 -9.78 12.40
CA ASP A 146 -29.51 -9.11 13.38
C ASP A 146 -28.01 -9.30 13.11
N VAL A 147 -27.60 -10.53 12.75
CA VAL A 147 -26.22 -10.84 12.38
C VAL A 147 -25.83 -10.17 11.06
N GLU A 148 -26.71 -10.18 10.07
CA GLU A 148 -26.44 -9.54 8.77
C GLU A 148 -26.28 -8.02 8.93
N LEU A 149 -27.16 -7.36 9.70
CA LEU A 149 -27.05 -5.93 10.01
C LEU A 149 -25.76 -5.60 10.77
N ALA A 150 -25.37 -6.46 11.71
CA ALA A 150 -24.13 -6.29 12.46
C ALA A 150 -22.88 -6.46 11.58
N MET A 151 -22.86 -7.45 10.69
CA MET A 151 -21.80 -7.62 9.69
C MET A 151 -21.74 -6.44 8.72
N CYS A 152 -22.90 -5.91 8.31
CA CYS A 152 -23.01 -4.71 7.49
C CYS A 152 -22.39 -3.49 8.18
N GLN A 153 -22.66 -3.29 9.48
CA GLN A 153 -22.08 -2.20 10.26
C GLN A 153 -20.55 -2.34 10.38
N LEU A 154 -20.03 -3.54 10.66
CA LEU A 154 -18.59 -3.80 10.70
C LEU A 154 -17.92 -3.51 9.33
N CYS A 155 -18.54 -3.98 8.25
CA CYS A 155 -18.05 -3.71 6.90
C CYS A 155 -18.13 -2.22 6.54
N THR A 156 -19.12 -1.49 7.07
CA THR A 156 -19.24 -0.04 6.87
C THR A 156 -18.08 0.71 7.54
N GLU A 157 -17.76 0.35 8.79
CA GLU A 157 -16.59 0.90 9.50
C GLU A 157 -15.29 0.65 8.73
N LEU A 158 -15.05 -0.59 8.31
CA LEU A 158 -13.82 -0.97 7.60
C LEU A 158 -13.73 -0.32 6.21
N SER A 159 -14.86 -0.17 5.51
CA SER A 159 -14.93 0.58 4.26
C SER A 159 -14.57 2.06 4.48
N GLN A 160 -15.08 2.68 5.55
CA GLN A 160 -14.72 4.06 5.89
C GLN A 160 -13.23 4.20 6.21
N GLN A 161 -12.66 3.30 7.02
CA GLN A 161 -11.23 3.34 7.35
C GLN A 161 -10.35 3.18 6.10
N ALA A 162 -10.71 2.27 5.18
CA ALA A 162 -10.02 2.10 3.91
C ALA A 162 -10.09 3.36 3.04
N ALA A 163 -11.23 4.05 2.99
CA ALA A 163 -11.36 5.31 2.24
C ALA A 163 -10.44 6.41 2.81
N ILE A 164 -10.36 6.54 4.13
CA ILE A 164 -9.46 7.51 4.78
C ILE A 164 -8.00 7.21 4.45
N GLU A 165 -7.60 5.95 4.43
CA GLU A 165 -6.24 5.55 4.07
C GLU A 165 -5.88 5.91 2.62
N ILE A 166 -6.81 5.72 1.67
CA ILE A 166 -6.64 6.16 0.28
C ILE A 166 -6.34 7.67 0.22
N ASP A 167 -7.14 8.47 0.92
CA ASP A 167 -6.99 9.94 0.91
C ASP A 167 -5.69 10.38 1.58
N VAL A 168 -5.32 9.78 2.71
CA VAL A 168 -4.07 10.04 3.44
C VAL A 168 -2.85 9.73 2.56
N LEU A 169 -2.85 8.59 1.87
CA LEU A 169 -1.74 8.22 0.98
C LEU A 169 -1.69 9.14 -0.24
N GLY A 170 -2.85 9.44 -0.85
CA GLY A 170 -2.97 10.35 -1.99
C GLY A 170 -2.41 11.75 -1.70
N GLN A 171 -2.70 12.30 -0.51
CA GLN A 171 -2.18 13.62 -0.12
C GLN A 171 -0.66 13.64 0.13
N TRP A 172 -0.05 12.53 0.54
CA TRP A 172 1.37 12.49 0.89
C TRP A 172 2.27 12.02 -0.26
N LEU A 173 1.83 11.09 -1.11
CA LEU A 173 2.62 10.52 -2.21
C LEU A 173 3.22 11.58 -3.16
N HIS A 174 2.45 12.61 -3.50
CA HIS A 174 2.92 13.68 -4.39
C HIS A 174 3.87 14.67 -3.69
N ARG A 175 3.88 14.70 -2.35
CA ARG A 175 4.73 15.57 -1.52
C ARG A 175 6.08 14.95 -1.19
N MET A 176 6.22 13.64 -1.37
CA MET A 176 7.48 12.93 -1.19
C MET A 176 8.37 13.08 -2.43
N ASN A 177 9.64 13.38 -2.21
CA ASN A 177 10.63 13.51 -3.26
C ASN A 177 10.77 12.21 -4.07
N ASN A 178 10.85 12.31 -5.41
CA ASN A 178 10.91 11.14 -6.30
C ASN A 178 12.17 10.29 -6.14
N ILE A 179 13.23 10.83 -5.54
CA ILE A 179 14.47 10.10 -5.31
C ILE A 179 14.28 8.89 -4.37
N TYR A 180 13.31 8.94 -3.46
CA TYR A 180 12.97 7.83 -2.56
C TYR A 180 11.98 6.86 -3.22
N THR A 181 12.37 6.35 -4.40
CA THR A 181 11.46 5.62 -5.29
C THR A 181 10.85 4.38 -4.65
N GLU A 182 11.61 3.64 -3.84
CA GLU A 182 11.19 2.40 -3.18
C GLU A 182 9.97 2.64 -2.29
N VAL A 183 10.03 3.71 -1.49
CA VAL A 183 8.95 4.10 -0.59
C VAL A 183 7.73 4.50 -1.40
N LYS A 184 7.91 5.31 -2.45
CA LYS A 184 6.80 5.77 -3.28
C LYS A 184 6.11 4.62 -4.00
N THR A 185 6.86 3.64 -4.51
CA THR A 185 6.29 2.47 -5.18
C THR A 185 5.57 1.55 -4.21
N PHE A 186 6.12 1.34 -3.01
CA PHE A 186 5.43 0.59 -1.96
C PHE A 186 4.12 1.28 -1.54
N LEU A 187 4.16 2.57 -1.22
CA LEU A 187 2.97 3.32 -0.79
C LEU A 187 1.92 3.42 -1.90
N ALA A 188 2.32 3.42 -3.18
CA ALA A 188 1.37 3.32 -4.30
C ALA A 188 0.69 1.93 -4.34
N SER A 189 1.41 0.85 -4.01
CA SER A 189 0.80 -0.47 -3.88
C SER A 189 -0.15 -0.55 -2.68
N GLU A 190 0.22 0.05 -1.55
CA GLU A 190 -0.65 0.17 -0.37
C GLU A 190 -1.94 0.96 -0.67
N LEU A 191 -1.84 2.07 -1.41
CA LEU A 191 -3.02 2.82 -1.86
C LEU A 191 -3.96 1.94 -2.68
N PHE A 192 -3.41 1.06 -3.53
CA PHE A 192 -4.21 0.10 -4.28
C PHE A 192 -4.78 -1.03 -3.42
N ASP A 193 -4.07 -1.48 -2.39
CA ASP A 193 -4.58 -2.40 -1.37
C ASP A 193 -5.79 -1.77 -0.66
N ALA A 194 -5.67 -0.54 -0.18
CA ALA A 194 -6.76 0.19 0.49
C ALA A 194 -7.99 0.39 -0.42
N ALA A 195 -7.78 0.64 -1.72
CA ALA A 195 -8.88 0.71 -2.69
C ALA A 195 -9.61 -0.64 -2.84
N ARG A 196 -8.89 -1.77 -2.76
CA ARG A 196 -9.49 -3.11 -2.79
C ARG A 196 -10.19 -3.44 -1.48
N ASP A 197 -9.63 -3.06 -0.35
CA ASP A 197 -10.27 -3.18 0.97
C ASP A 197 -11.61 -2.41 0.99
N PHE A 198 -11.62 -1.19 0.46
CA PHE A 198 -12.86 -0.41 0.32
C PHE A 198 -13.93 -1.16 -0.50
N ASP A 199 -13.57 -1.69 -1.68
CA ASP A 199 -14.49 -2.43 -2.56
C ASP A 199 -15.02 -3.70 -1.87
N VAL A 200 -14.15 -4.53 -1.26
CA VAL A 200 -14.57 -5.80 -0.67
C VAL A 200 -15.54 -5.61 0.49
N PHE A 201 -15.27 -4.67 1.40
CA PHE A 201 -16.13 -4.44 2.56
C PHE A 201 -17.46 -3.84 2.13
N ARG A 202 -17.43 -2.86 1.23
CA ARG A 202 -18.66 -2.28 0.66
C ARG A 202 -19.50 -3.33 -0.07
N ARG A 203 -18.87 -4.21 -0.85
CA ARG A 203 -19.56 -5.28 -1.57
C ARG A 203 -20.15 -6.30 -0.60
N ARG A 204 -19.41 -6.72 0.43
CA ARG A 204 -19.93 -7.63 1.46
C ARG A 204 -21.15 -7.05 2.17
N ALA A 205 -21.15 -5.77 2.52
CA ALA A 205 -22.31 -5.14 3.16
C ALA A 205 -23.60 -5.17 2.31
N LEU A 206 -23.49 -5.27 0.98
CA LEU A 206 -24.64 -5.12 0.08
C LEU A 206 -25.09 -6.44 -0.58
N ILE A 207 -24.21 -7.43 -0.69
CA ILE A 207 -24.46 -8.62 -1.52
C ILE A 207 -25.61 -9.51 -1.01
N ASN A 208 -25.85 -9.55 0.30
CA ASN A 208 -26.90 -10.37 0.91
C ASN A 208 -28.22 -9.62 1.15
N GLY A 209 -28.45 -8.53 0.41
CA GLY A 209 -29.61 -7.65 0.62
C GLY A 209 -29.52 -6.74 1.85
N GLY A 210 -28.30 -6.61 2.42
CA GLY A 210 -27.99 -5.71 3.52
C GLY A 210 -27.90 -4.24 3.10
N ALA A 211 -27.36 -3.40 3.98
CA ALA A 211 -27.24 -1.97 3.79
C ALA A 211 -25.91 -1.44 4.34
N LEU A 212 -25.58 -0.19 4.02
CA LEU A 212 -24.52 0.51 4.75
C LEU A 212 -25.07 0.99 6.08
N GLY A 213 -24.27 0.80 7.13
CA GLY A 213 -24.57 1.20 8.50
C GLY A 213 -24.28 2.68 8.76
N LEU A 214 -24.12 3.00 10.04
CA LEU A 214 -23.76 4.32 10.52
C LEU A 214 -22.29 4.64 10.24
N GLU A 215 -22.02 5.92 9.97
CA GLU A 215 -20.66 6.46 9.90
C GLU A 215 -20.03 6.47 11.31
N SER A 216 -18.73 6.20 11.36
CA SER A 216 -17.93 6.33 12.59
C SER A 216 -17.94 7.77 13.13
N PRO A 217 -17.71 7.99 14.44
CA PRO A 217 -17.58 9.34 15.01
C PRO A 217 -16.47 10.20 14.37
N GLY A 218 -15.47 9.56 13.73
CA GLY A 218 -14.57 10.19 12.77
C GLY A 218 -13.51 11.15 13.31
N GLN A 219 -13.25 11.19 14.62
CA GLN A 219 -12.21 12.04 15.23
C GLN A 219 -10.80 11.64 14.77
N ILE A 220 -10.47 10.35 14.81
CA ILE A 220 -9.17 9.84 14.33
C ILE A 220 -9.09 9.94 12.80
N ASN A 221 -10.20 9.73 12.09
CA ASN A 221 -10.27 9.91 10.63
C ASN A 221 -9.92 11.36 10.26
N ARG A 222 -10.53 12.32 10.94
CA ARG A 222 -10.23 13.74 10.77
C ARG A 222 -8.77 14.05 11.08
N ARG A 223 -8.22 13.51 12.17
CA ARG A 223 -6.82 13.73 12.57
C ARG A 223 -5.83 13.23 11.50
N LEU A 224 -6.12 12.10 10.89
CA LEU A 224 -5.33 11.55 9.78
C LEU A 224 -5.36 12.46 8.55
N LEU A 225 -6.57 12.85 8.10
CA LEU A 225 -6.76 13.73 6.94
C LEU A 225 -6.17 15.14 7.14
N GLU A 226 -6.29 15.68 8.35
CA GLU A 226 -5.82 17.02 8.71
C GLU A 226 -4.38 17.03 9.22
N SER A 227 -3.68 15.89 9.24
CA SER A 227 -2.27 15.84 9.63
C SER A 227 -1.41 16.71 8.70
N ARG A 228 -0.74 17.71 9.27
CA ARG A 228 0.19 18.63 8.56
C ARG A 228 1.60 18.65 9.15
N ALA A 229 1.84 17.89 10.21
CA ALA A 229 3.11 17.90 10.95
C ALA A 229 4.25 17.10 10.29
N GLY A 230 3.95 16.36 9.22
CA GLY A 230 4.92 15.56 8.47
C GLY A 230 4.42 14.15 8.20
N TRP A 231 5.14 13.42 7.34
CA TRP A 231 4.80 12.03 7.04
C TRP A 231 4.99 11.13 8.26
N THR A 232 6.09 11.25 9.01
CA THR A 232 6.36 10.41 10.18
C THR A 232 5.27 10.49 11.25
N GLU A 233 4.76 11.68 11.57
CA GLU A 233 3.61 11.81 12.49
C GLU A 233 2.34 11.17 11.90
N THR A 234 2.10 11.37 10.60
CA THR A 234 0.96 10.73 9.92
C THR A 234 1.09 9.20 9.95
N ALA A 235 2.29 8.66 9.70
CA ALA A 235 2.60 7.24 9.72
C ALA A 235 2.40 6.65 11.12
N LEU A 236 2.72 7.40 12.18
CA LEU A 236 2.45 7.00 13.56
C LEU A 236 0.95 6.79 13.80
N LEU A 237 0.13 7.75 13.37
CA LEU A 237 -1.34 7.63 13.47
C LEU A 237 -1.88 6.52 12.56
N LEU A 238 -1.40 6.46 11.33
CA LEU A 238 -1.92 5.57 10.30
C LEU A 238 -1.59 4.12 10.61
N TYR A 239 -0.34 3.79 10.92
CA TYR A 239 0.11 2.41 11.07
C TYR A 239 0.05 1.92 12.51
N ILE A 240 0.44 2.74 13.49
CA ILE A 240 0.52 2.29 14.88
C ILE A 240 -0.84 2.39 15.57
N LEU A 241 -1.56 3.52 15.41
CA LEU A 241 -2.86 3.70 16.03
C LEU A 241 -3.98 3.01 15.23
N ARG A 242 -4.24 3.46 13.99
CA ARG A 242 -5.33 2.96 13.13
C ARG A 242 -5.02 1.59 12.54
N GLY A 243 -3.81 1.37 12.06
CA GLY A 243 -3.39 0.11 11.42
C GLY A 243 -3.48 -1.07 12.38
N THR A 244 -2.96 -0.93 13.61
CA THR A 244 -3.11 -1.96 14.67
C THR A 244 -4.57 -2.28 14.96
N PHE A 245 -5.43 -1.26 14.98
CA PHE A 245 -6.86 -1.45 15.20
C PHE A 245 -7.51 -2.24 14.06
N THR A 246 -7.32 -1.78 12.82
CA THR A 246 -7.84 -2.41 11.60
C THR A 246 -7.38 -3.86 11.46
N LEU A 247 -6.10 -4.14 11.75
CA LEU A 247 -5.53 -5.49 11.71
C LEU A 247 -6.27 -6.43 12.68
N LEU A 248 -6.57 -5.95 13.89
CA LEU A 248 -7.31 -6.73 14.88
C LEU A 248 -8.78 -6.92 14.47
N LEU A 249 -9.44 -5.90 13.93
CA LEU A 249 -10.78 -6.03 13.38
C LEU A 249 -10.82 -7.11 12.29
N CYS A 250 -9.85 -7.12 11.37
CA CYS A 250 -9.76 -8.15 10.34
C CYS A 250 -9.48 -9.54 10.92
N ARG A 251 -8.56 -9.64 11.89
CA ARG A 251 -8.21 -10.92 12.53
C ARG A 251 -9.43 -11.55 13.23
N TYR A 252 -10.18 -10.77 13.98
CA TYR A 252 -11.39 -11.26 14.63
C TYR A 252 -12.53 -11.47 13.62
N GLY A 253 -12.65 -10.62 12.59
CA GLY A 253 -13.57 -10.85 11.48
C GLY A 253 -13.33 -12.20 10.80
N GLU A 254 -12.08 -12.58 10.56
CA GLU A 254 -11.74 -13.91 10.01
C GLU A 254 -12.10 -15.05 10.98
N ALA A 255 -11.79 -14.87 12.28
CA ALA A 255 -12.03 -15.90 13.30
C ALA A 255 -13.53 -16.19 13.51
N TYR A 256 -14.38 -15.18 13.35
CA TYR A 256 -15.83 -15.24 13.52
C TYR A 256 -16.60 -15.11 12.20
N ALA A 257 -15.94 -15.37 11.07
CA ALA A 257 -16.58 -15.38 9.76
C ALA A 257 -17.64 -16.49 9.65
N HIS A 258 -18.79 -16.18 9.05
CA HIS A 258 -19.91 -17.11 8.91
C HIS A 258 -19.83 -17.99 7.67
N ASN A 259 -19.03 -17.58 6.68
CA ASN A 259 -18.91 -18.26 5.40
C ASN A 259 -17.47 -18.17 4.85
N PRO A 260 -17.12 -19.02 3.86
CA PRO A 260 -15.82 -18.99 3.21
C PRO A 260 -15.46 -17.62 2.58
N ALA A 261 -16.43 -16.88 2.04
CA ALA A 261 -16.20 -15.56 1.45
C ALA A 261 -15.66 -14.56 2.49
N GLU A 262 -16.36 -14.41 3.62
CA GLU A 262 -15.95 -13.58 4.76
C GLU A 262 -14.58 -13.99 5.27
N LYS A 263 -14.37 -15.30 5.46
CA LYS A 263 -13.10 -15.82 5.95
C LYS A 263 -11.94 -15.54 4.98
N TYR A 264 -12.20 -15.60 3.67
CA TYR A 264 -11.21 -15.27 2.65
C TYR A 264 -10.90 -13.78 2.65
N MET A 265 -11.92 -12.90 2.57
CA MET A 265 -11.69 -11.45 2.53
C MET A 265 -10.95 -10.94 3.76
N PHE A 266 -11.36 -11.32 4.97
CA PHE A 266 -10.72 -10.83 6.19
C PHE A 266 -9.26 -11.28 6.28
N ARG A 267 -8.95 -12.50 5.84
CA ARG A 267 -7.56 -12.98 5.78
C ARG A 267 -6.72 -12.16 4.82
N ARG A 268 -7.22 -11.87 3.62
CA ARG A 268 -6.46 -11.11 2.61
C ARG A 268 -6.27 -9.65 3.04
N CYS A 269 -7.30 -9.01 3.60
CA CYS A 269 -7.16 -7.68 4.21
C CYS A 269 -6.16 -7.70 5.38
N MET A 270 -6.14 -8.75 6.21
CA MET A 270 -5.15 -8.89 7.29
C MET A 270 -3.72 -9.01 6.74
N GLU A 271 -3.50 -9.78 5.67
CA GLU A 271 -2.20 -9.88 5.00
C GLU A 271 -1.76 -8.55 4.38
N ASP A 272 -2.70 -7.78 3.81
CA ASP A 272 -2.45 -6.45 3.26
C ASP A 272 -2.04 -5.47 4.39
N LYS A 273 -2.84 -5.38 5.46
CA LYS A 273 -2.53 -4.53 6.63
C LYS A 273 -1.25 -4.91 7.34
N ALA A 274 -0.89 -6.20 7.37
CA ALA A 274 0.37 -6.63 7.96
C ALA A 274 1.59 -6.03 7.22
N ARG A 275 1.53 -5.92 5.88
CA ARG A 275 2.59 -5.28 5.08
C ARG A 275 2.64 -3.77 5.31
N HIS A 276 1.48 -3.10 5.36
CA HIS A 276 1.39 -1.65 5.63
C HIS A 276 2.02 -1.32 6.99
N ILE A 277 1.68 -2.10 8.02
CA ILE A 277 2.27 -1.95 9.35
C ILE A 277 3.77 -2.28 9.36
N ALA A 278 4.23 -3.26 8.58
CA ALA A 278 5.66 -3.59 8.51
C ALA A 278 6.49 -2.42 7.94
N TYR A 279 5.98 -1.71 6.94
CA TYR A 279 6.59 -0.46 6.47
C TYR A 279 6.55 0.60 7.56
N GLY A 280 5.37 0.86 8.16
CA GLY A 280 5.20 1.88 9.18
C GLY A 280 6.12 1.70 10.38
N MET A 281 6.22 0.48 10.90
CA MET A 281 7.11 0.12 12.00
C MET A 281 8.57 0.42 11.65
N SER A 282 9.04 -0.07 10.50
CA SER A 282 10.42 0.10 10.06
C SER A 282 10.75 1.58 9.80
N HIS A 283 9.86 2.34 9.14
CA HIS A 283 10.02 3.77 8.94
C HIS A 283 10.09 4.55 10.26
N LEU A 284 9.16 4.31 11.19
CA LEU A 284 9.11 5.03 12.46
C LEU A 284 10.34 4.73 13.32
N LYS A 285 10.79 3.47 13.34
CA LYS A 285 12.03 3.09 13.99
C LYS A 285 13.23 3.82 13.39
N TYR A 286 13.35 3.83 12.06
CA TYR A 286 14.42 4.56 11.37
C TYR A 286 14.42 6.05 11.75
N ALA A 287 13.25 6.69 11.74
CA ALA A 287 13.11 8.09 12.11
C ALA A 287 13.51 8.38 13.57
N CYS A 288 13.12 7.51 14.51
CA CYS A 288 13.50 7.63 15.92
C CYS A 288 15.00 7.41 16.15
N ASP A 289 15.59 6.39 15.50
CA ASP A 289 17.01 6.08 15.62
C ASP A 289 17.88 7.24 15.06
N GLU A 290 17.49 7.82 13.91
CA GLU A 290 18.23 8.91 13.26
C GLU A 290 18.05 10.27 13.95
N LYS A 291 16.84 10.59 14.45
CA LYS A 291 16.53 11.90 15.06
C LYS A 291 16.69 11.95 16.58
N GLY A 292 16.90 10.80 17.22
CA GLY A 292 17.23 10.68 18.64
C GLY A 292 16.05 10.81 19.60
N GLU A 293 16.36 10.75 20.90
CA GLU A 293 15.40 10.60 22.00
C GLU A 293 14.41 11.78 22.11
N ASP A 294 14.86 13.02 21.89
CA ASP A 294 13.98 14.19 21.93
C ASP A 294 12.87 14.14 20.86
N TYR A 295 13.20 13.59 19.68
CA TYR A 295 12.22 13.38 18.62
C TYR A 295 11.20 12.31 19.01
N ALA A 296 11.66 11.17 19.54
CA ALA A 296 10.78 10.11 20.04
C ALA A 296 9.86 10.60 21.18
N LEU A 297 10.37 11.44 22.08
CA LEU A 297 9.57 12.10 23.12
C LEU A 297 8.51 13.03 22.52
N GLY A 298 8.86 13.77 21.46
CA GLY A 298 7.91 14.56 20.66
C GLY A 298 6.76 13.72 20.14
N LEU A 299 7.05 12.57 19.52
CA LEU A 299 6.03 11.62 19.05
C LEU A 299 5.13 11.12 20.19
N SER A 300 5.70 10.77 21.35
CA SER A 300 4.93 10.36 22.53
C SER A 300 3.94 11.44 23.00
N ARG A 301 4.36 12.72 22.97
CA ARG A 301 3.53 13.87 23.34
C ARG A 301 2.40 14.10 22.34
N VAL A 302 2.69 14.01 21.04
CA VAL A 302 1.67 14.09 19.98
C VAL A 302 0.60 13.03 20.20
N MET A 303 1.02 11.80 20.50
CA MET A 303 0.11 10.67 20.68
C MET A 303 -0.85 10.87 21.86
N ARG A 304 -0.47 11.61 22.91
CA ARG A 304 -1.38 11.89 24.02
C ARG A 304 -2.69 12.56 23.58
N GLY A 305 -2.63 13.47 22.59
CA GLY A 305 -3.83 14.10 22.03
C GLY A 305 -4.69 13.08 21.28
N SER A 306 -4.06 12.31 20.39
CA SER A 306 -4.72 11.25 19.60
C SER A 306 -5.35 10.17 20.47
N GLU A 307 -4.73 9.85 21.60
CA GLU A 307 -5.25 8.88 22.57
C GLU A 307 -6.54 9.35 23.23
N GLY A 308 -6.66 10.65 23.52
CA GLY A 308 -7.90 11.23 24.03
C GLY A 308 -9.04 11.14 23.01
N ASP A 309 -8.74 11.39 21.74
CA ASP A 309 -9.72 11.25 20.65
C ASP A 309 -10.12 9.78 20.45
N LEU A 310 -9.14 8.87 20.45
CA LEU A 310 -9.37 7.43 20.40
C LEU A 310 -10.22 6.96 21.58
N ALA A 311 -9.96 7.43 22.80
CA ALA A 311 -10.76 7.05 23.97
C ALA A 311 -12.22 7.48 23.86
N ARG A 312 -12.51 8.60 23.18
CA ARG A 312 -13.88 9.02 22.88
C ARG A 312 -14.52 8.11 21.84
N GLU A 313 -13.80 7.77 20.77
CA GLU A 313 -14.30 6.81 19.76
C GLU A 313 -14.53 5.43 20.37
N MET A 314 -13.64 4.94 21.26
CA MET A 314 -13.79 3.64 21.92
C MET A 314 -14.98 3.59 22.88
N LYS A 315 -15.57 4.72 23.27
CA LYS A 315 -16.80 4.78 24.07
C LYS A 315 -18.08 4.75 23.21
N ASP A 316 -17.96 4.95 21.89
CA ASP A 316 -19.09 4.78 20.99
C ASP A 316 -19.48 3.30 20.92
N PRO A 317 -20.77 2.96 21.16
CA PRO A 317 -21.17 1.57 21.26
C PRO A 317 -21.34 0.88 19.91
N VAL A 318 -21.51 1.62 18.80
CA VAL A 318 -22.04 1.07 17.55
C VAL A 318 -21.17 -0.05 16.99
N LEU A 319 -19.87 0.19 16.88
CA LEU A 319 -18.93 -0.82 16.40
C LEU A 319 -18.87 -2.03 17.34
N TRP A 320 -18.82 -1.77 18.65
CA TRP A 320 -18.65 -2.82 19.65
C TRP A 320 -19.89 -3.72 19.78
N GLU A 321 -21.09 -3.15 19.74
CA GLU A 321 -22.35 -3.89 19.73
C GLU A 321 -22.48 -4.72 18.44
N ALA A 322 -22.14 -4.16 17.28
CA ALA A 322 -22.11 -4.91 16.03
C ALA A 322 -21.14 -6.10 16.10
N MET A 323 -19.92 -5.88 16.61
CA MET A 323 -18.97 -6.98 16.78
C MET A 323 -19.42 -8.01 17.81
N ALA A 324 -20.06 -7.59 18.91
CA ALA A 324 -20.62 -8.50 19.89
C ALA A 324 -21.73 -9.37 19.30
N ILE A 325 -22.59 -8.82 18.44
CA ILE A 325 -23.61 -9.60 17.73
C ILE A 325 -22.96 -10.59 16.76
N VAL A 326 -21.96 -10.17 15.99
CA VAL A 326 -21.20 -11.06 15.08
C VAL A 326 -20.53 -12.20 15.86
N PHE A 327 -19.86 -11.89 16.96
CA PHE A 327 -19.12 -12.89 17.75
C PHE A 327 -20.03 -13.84 18.52
N GLY A 328 -21.17 -13.34 19.00
CA GLY A 328 -22.20 -14.14 19.67
C GLY A 328 -23.06 -14.96 18.70
N GLY A 329 -23.04 -14.65 17.40
CA GLY A 329 -23.93 -15.26 16.42
C GLY A 329 -25.39 -14.83 16.59
N GLY A 330 -25.63 -13.59 17.04
CA GLY A 330 -26.95 -12.99 17.18
C GLY A 330 -27.12 -12.13 18.44
N VAL A 331 -28.14 -11.26 18.43
CA VAL A 331 -28.43 -10.30 19.51
C VAL A 331 -28.72 -10.98 20.85
N ARG A 332 -29.27 -12.20 20.82
CA ARG A 332 -29.54 -12.99 22.03
C ARG A 332 -28.28 -13.44 22.75
N HIS A 333 -27.15 -13.51 22.05
CA HIS A 333 -25.85 -13.93 22.55
C HIS A 333 -24.84 -12.77 22.59
N MET A 334 -25.35 -11.53 22.54
CA MET A 334 -24.51 -10.33 22.52
C MET A 334 -23.67 -10.21 23.80
N THR A 335 -24.15 -10.72 24.94
CA THR A 335 -23.37 -10.72 26.19
C THR A 335 -22.10 -11.55 26.07
N GLU A 336 -22.19 -12.77 25.52
CA GLU A 336 -21.03 -13.63 25.27
C GLU A 336 -20.10 -13.03 24.21
N GLY A 337 -20.68 -12.44 23.16
CA GLY A 337 -19.91 -11.71 22.16
C GLY A 337 -19.17 -10.49 22.74
N MET A 338 -19.78 -9.78 23.69
CA MET A 338 -19.18 -8.62 24.33
C MET A 338 -17.98 -9.00 25.20
N GLU A 339 -17.96 -10.19 25.81
CA GLU A 339 -16.76 -10.69 26.50
C GLU A 339 -15.58 -10.87 25.52
N THR A 340 -15.86 -11.32 24.29
CA THR A 340 -14.85 -11.37 23.23
C THR A 340 -14.39 -9.97 22.80
N VAL A 341 -15.32 -9.01 22.68
CA VAL A 341 -15.00 -7.61 22.35
C VAL A 341 -14.08 -6.99 23.41
N LYS A 342 -14.31 -7.23 24.70
CA LYS A 342 -13.42 -6.75 25.78
C LYS A 342 -12.01 -7.31 25.64
N VAL A 343 -11.86 -8.58 25.26
CA VAL A 343 -10.55 -9.18 24.99
C VAL A 343 -9.87 -8.50 23.80
N LEU A 344 -10.61 -8.23 22.72
CA LEU A 344 -10.09 -7.50 21.56
C LEU A 344 -9.63 -6.09 21.96
N GLN A 345 -10.45 -5.33 22.67
CA GLN A 345 -10.12 -3.97 23.14
C GLN A 345 -8.83 -3.97 23.97
N LYS A 346 -8.70 -4.91 24.91
CA LYS A 346 -7.48 -5.07 25.70
C LYS A 346 -6.26 -5.39 24.82
N GLN A 347 -6.37 -6.37 23.92
CA GLN A 347 -5.30 -6.74 23.01
C GLN A 347 -4.88 -5.60 22.09
N TYR A 348 -5.83 -4.75 21.68
CA TYR A 348 -5.53 -3.57 20.88
C TYR A 348 -4.60 -2.60 21.63
N ILE A 349 -4.94 -2.25 22.87
CA ILE A 349 -4.11 -1.36 23.68
C ILE A 349 -2.73 -1.98 23.97
N GLU A 350 -2.69 -3.29 24.27
CA GLU A 350 -1.42 -4.00 24.49
C GLU A 350 -0.51 -3.97 23.26
N GLN A 351 -1.06 -4.22 22.07
CA GLN A 351 -0.30 -4.18 20.81
C GLN A 351 0.11 -2.77 20.43
N TYR A 352 -0.76 -1.78 20.63
CA TYR A 352 -0.43 -0.37 20.44
C TYR A 352 0.81 0.01 21.27
N LEU A 353 0.77 -0.26 22.58
CA LEU A 353 1.89 0.02 23.49
C LEU A 353 3.16 -0.76 23.11
N ALA A 354 3.03 -2.04 22.72
CA ALA A 354 4.17 -2.85 22.29
C ALA A 354 4.84 -2.29 21.04
N ARG A 355 4.04 -1.84 20.06
CA ARG A 355 4.54 -1.24 18.81
C ARG A 355 5.21 0.11 19.06
N MET A 356 4.62 0.96 19.90
CA MET A 356 5.23 2.24 20.31
C MET A 356 6.62 2.02 20.92
N ARG A 357 6.77 1.05 21.84
CA ARG A 357 8.08 0.72 22.42
C ARG A 357 9.06 0.17 21.39
N TRP A 358 8.60 -0.68 20.48
CA TRP A 358 9.45 -1.28 19.46
C TRP A 358 10.04 -0.23 18.51
N ILE A 359 9.28 0.82 18.16
CA ILE A 359 9.77 1.93 17.33
C ILE A 359 10.68 2.90 18.10
N GLY A 360 10.99 2.64 19.37
CA GLY A 360 11.87 3.51 20.19
C GLY A 360 11.14 4.63 20.95
N VAL A 361 9.80 4.63 20.97
CA VAL A 361 9.03 5.60 21.75
C VAL A 361 8.65 4.99 23.10
N ASP A 362 9.15 5.57 24.21
CA ASP A 362 8.76 5.14 25.56
C ASP A 362 7.28 5.47 25.81
N LYS A 363 6.44 4.47 25.59
CA LYS A 363 5.00 4.51 25.82
C LYS A 363 4.58 3.38 26.73
N ASN A 364 3.93 3.75 27.82
CA ASN A 364 3.51 2.87 28.89
C ASN A 364 2.19 3.37 29.49
N ILE A 365 1.65 2.63 30.45
CA ILE A 365 0.33 2.93 31.05
C ILE A 365 0.36 4.29 31.77
N GLU A 366 1.48 4.65 32.38
CA GLU A 366 1.63 5.88 33.17
C GLU A 366 1.61 7.15 32.29
N ASN A 367 2.07 7.02 31.04
CA ASN A 367 2.15 8.14 30.09
C ASN A 367 1.16 8.07 28.91
N MET A 368 0.21 7.12 28.95
CA MET A 368 -0.96 7.04 28.06
C MET A 368 -2.10 7.95 28.57
N ALA A 369 -3.08 8.25 27.72
CA ALA A 369 -4.33 8.85 28.18
C ALA A 369 -5.03 7.93 29.21
N PRO A 370 -5.42 8.43 30.41
CA PRO A 370 -6.07 7.62 31.45
C PRO A 370 -7.32 6.87 30.97
N GLU A 371 -8.09 7.50 30.08
CA GLU A 371 -9.32 6.93 29.55
C GLU A 371 -9.09 5.69 28.66
N LEU A 372 -7.90 5.58 28.04
CA LEU A 372 -7.50 4.36 27.33
C LEU A 372 -6.99 3.28 28.29
N ALA A 373 -6.38 3.67 29.41
CA ALA A 373 -5.87 2.71 30.40
C ALA A 373 -7.00 1.88 31.03
N ALA A 374 -8.21 2.44 31.11
CA ALA A 374 -9.40 1.71 31.56
C ALA A 374 -9.67 0.42 30.77
N PHE A 375 -9.35 0.38 29.47
CA PHE A 375 -9.54 -0.82 28.63
C PHE A 375 -8.52 -1.94 28.90
N LEU A 376 -7.48 -1.69 29.70
CA LEU A 376 -6.57 -2.73 30.18
C LEU A 376 -7.08 -3.42 31.47
N GLY A 377 -8.19 -2.94 32.03
CA GLY A 377 -8.71 -3.41 33.32
C GLY A 377 -7.95 -2.83 34.52
N VAL A 378 -7.30 -1.67 34.36
CA VAL A 378 -6.75 -0.90 35.48
C VAL A 378 -7.91 -0.14 36.12
N GLU A 379 -8.32 -0.51 37.34
CA GLU A 379 -9.31 0.25 38.11
C GLU A 379 -8.82 1.69 38.34
N GLU A 380 -9.71 2.67 38.20
CA GLU A 380 -9.42 4.06 38.58
C GLU A 380 -8.97 4.08 40.04
N THR A 381 -7.70 4.43 40.29
CA THR A 381 -7.34 4.91 41.62
C THR A 381 -8.00 6.28 41.78
N THR A 382 -9.19 6.29 42.35
CA THR A 382 -9.82 7.51 42.86
C THR A 382 -8.77 8.29 43.64
N PRO A 383 -8.48 9.57 43.34
CA PRO A 383 -7.64 10.37 44.20
C PRO A 383 -8.29 10.39 45.57
N ALA A 384 -7.62 9.81 46.57
CA ALA A 384 -8.01 10.00 47.96
C ALA A 384 -8.01 11.51 48.20
N GLY A 385 -9.18 12.05 48.56
CA GLY A 385 -9.35 13.46 48.82
C GLY A 385 -8.32 13.99 49.80
N GLY A 386 -7.79 15.16 49.47
CA GLY A 386 -7.01 16.04 50.33
C GLY A 386 -7.37 17.48 50.03
#